data_AF-A0A832ESU1-F1
#
_entry.id   AF-A0A832ESU1-F1
#
_cell.length_a   1.000
_cell.length_b   1.000
_cell.length_c   1.000
_cell.angle_alpha   90.00
_cell.angle_beta   90.00
_cell.angle_gamma   90.00
#
_symmetry.space_group_name_H-M   'P 1'
#
loop_
_entity.id
_entity.type
_entity.pdbx_description
1 polymer ?
#
loop_
_entity_poly.entity_id
_entity_poly.type
_entity_poly.pdbx_seq_one_letter_code
_entity_poly.pdbx_strand_id
1 'polypeptide(L)'
;MTAVDNPFEHAVDLPNSDDVLSSVETPELDSEDGSLSSDAEPSSDPESSGAMPSVEENWSYEFLDWGEHRFGVRLPSQQALTAFTMATGAYIPPDIQQNMSSRFIYNHFSPQSYLFLMMRLMDPNDVEFTEDTFGDIVRLLVEKAGEKLVAEATARAKVTAAQRARKP
;
A
#
# COMPACT_ATOMS: atom_id res chain seq x y z
N MET A 1 -18.07 52.65 26.30
CA MET A 1 -19.05 51.99 27.18
C MET A 1 -19.85 51.04 26.28
N THR A 2 -19.31 49.82 26.09
CA THR A 2 -19.75 48.54 26.71
C THR A 2 -20.92 47.92 25.93
N ALA A 3 -20.92 46.68 25.47
CA ALA A 3 -20.06 45.53 25.73
C ALA A 3 -19.99 44.62 24.48
N VAL A 4 -18.83 43.98 24.27
CA VAL A 4 -18.62 42.90 23.30
C VAL A 4 -18.83 41.61 24.08
N ASP A 5 -19.84 40.83 23.69
CA ASP A 5 -20.18 39.55 24.29
C ASP A 5 -19.15 38.51 23.81
N ASN A 6 -18.37 37.97 24.74
CA ASN A 6 -17.28 37.03 24.52
C ASN A 6 -17.77 35.62 24.93
N PRO A 7 -17.97 34.66 24.02
CA PRO A 7 -18.56 33.36 24.36
C PRO A 7 -17.53 32.32 24.84
N PHE A 8 -16.44 32.74 25.49
CA PHE A 8 -15.40 31.84 26.00
C PHE A 8 -15.34 31.87 27.52
N GLU A 9 -16.35 31.30 28.19
CA GLU A 9 -16.25 30.87 29.58
C GLU A 9 -17.07 29.59 29.82
N HIS A 10 -16.37 28.45 29.77
CA HIS A 10 -16.68 27.30 30.61
C HIS A 10 -15.36 26.59 30.92
N ALA A 11 -14.76 27.00 32.04
CA ALA A 11 -13.68 26.32 32.72
C ALA A 11 -14.27 25.27 33.66
N VAL A 12 -13.92 24.00 33.46
CA VAL A 12 -13.90 22.85 34.40
C VAL A 12 -13.49 21.63 33.56
N ASP A 13 -12.57 20.72 33.89
CA ASP A 13 -11.69 20.51 35.04
C ASP A 13 -10.65 19.48 34.51
N LEU A 14 -9.36 19.83 34.47
CA LEU A 14 -8.31 18.89 34.05
C LEU A 14 -7.87 18.12 35.30
N PRO A 15 -7.89 16.78 35.32
CA PRO A 15 -7.34 16.05 36.45
C PRO A 15 -5.83 16.29 36.55
N ASN A 16 -5.46 16.82 37.72
CA ASN A 16 -4.16 17.19 38.22
C ASN A 16 -3.08 16.13 37.93
N SER A 17 -1.98 16.57 37.31
CA SER A 17 -0.69 15.87 37.34
C SER A 17 0.03 16.26 38.62
N ASP A 18 -0.01 15.40 39.64
CA ASP A 18 0.96 15.28 40.74
C ASP A 18 0.28 14.54 41.90
N ASP A 19 0.54 13.22 42.03
CA ASP A 19 0.88 12.49 43.27
C ASP A 19 0.71 10.98 43.03
N VAL A 20 1.80 10.23 42.84
CA VAL A 20 2.15 8.99 43.56
C VAL A 20 3.43 8.39 42.97
N LEU A 21 4.57 8.93 43.40
CA LEU A 21 5.80 8.15 43.50
C LEU A 21 5.80 7.46 44.87
N SER A 22 5.53 6.16 44.93
CA SER A 22 5.99 5.34 46.05
C SER A 22 5.90 3.84 45.76
N SER A 23 6.95 3.16 46.21
CA SER A 23 7.09 1.71 46.42
C SER A 23 7.49 0.84 45.22
N VAL A 24 8.81 0.68 45.17
CA VAL A 24 9.56 -0.53 44.82
C VAL A 24 8.83 -1.83 45.21
N GLU A 25 8.79 -2.78 44.29
CA GLU A 25 8.84 -4.21 44.65
C GLU A 25 9.58 -4.94 43.53
N THR A 26 10.85 -5.25 43.79
CA THR A 26 11.66 -6.19 43.01
C THR A 26 11.22 -7.60 43.35
N PRO A 27 10.84 -8.46 42.39
CA PRO A 27 10.68 -9.88 42.69
C PRO A 27 12.07 -10.50 42.91
N GLU A 28 12.30 -10.98 44.13
CA GLU A 28 13.38 -11.92 44.48
C GLU A 28 13.26 -13.17 43.61
N LEU A 29 14.31 -13.46 42.84
CA LEU A 29 14.50 -14.77 42.20
C LEU A 29 15.15 -15.69 43.24
N ASP A 30 14.29 -16.37 43.99
CA ASP A 30 14.70 -17.51 44.80
C ASP A 30 15.20 -18.63 43.89
N SER A 31 16.37 -19.14 44.20
CA SER A 31 17.04 -20.21 43.49
C SER A 31 16.73 -21.50 44.22
N GLU A 32 15.81 -22.31 43.69
CA GLU A 32 15.73 -23.72 44.07
C GLU A 32 15.83 -24.66 42.87
N ASP A 33 16.76 -25.58 43.07
CA ASP A 33 17.16 -26.75 42.31
C ASP A 33 15.96 -27.63 41.91
N GLY A 34 15.94 -27.99 40.63
CA GLY A 34 14.86 -28.77 40.02
C GLY A 34 15.35 -29.49 38.78
N SER A 35 16.36 -30.34 38.96
CA SER A 35 16.80 -31.33 37.98
C SER A 35 15.61 -32.16 37.46
N LEU A 36 15.25 -31.95 36.19
CA LEU A 36 14.46 -32.88 35.41
C LEU A 36 15.10 -33.02 34.03
N SER A 37 15.83 -34.11 33.85
CA SER A 37 16.17 -34.64 32.53
C SER A 37 14.89 -34.90 31.75
N SER A 38 14.76 -34.26 30.59
CA SER A 38 13.98 -34.80 29.48
C SER A 38 14.79 -34.63 28.21
N ASP A 39 15.53 -35.70 27.91
CA ASP A 39 15.96 -36.09 26.58
C ASP A 39 14.74 -36.03 25.65
N ALA A 40 14.68 -35.00 24.82
CA ALA A 40 13.74 -34.87 23.73
C ALA A 40 14.51 -34.29 22.55
N GLU A 41 14.87 -35.18 21.63
CA GLU A 41 15.44 -34.83 20.34
C GLU A 41 14.53 -33.81 19.63
N PRO A 42 15.08 -32.78 18.96
CA PRO A 42 14.29 -31.91 18.11
C PRO A 42 13.78 -32.74 16.94
N SER A 43 12.52 -33.15 17.03
CA SER A 43 11.76 -33.72 15.93
C SER A 43 11.64 -32.63 14.88
N SER A 44 12.23 -32.89 13.72
CA SER A 44 12.08 -32.10 12.51
C SER A 44 10.60 -32.04 12.12
N ASP A 45 9.93 -30.92 12.41
CA ASP A 45 8.73 -30.50 11.69
C ASP A 45 9.18 -29.66 10.47
N PRO A 46 9.10 -30.19 9.24
CA PRO A 46 9.15 -29.36 8.05
C PRO A 46 7.75 -28.77 7.77
N GLU A 47 7.72 -27.49 7.38
CA GLU A 47 6.53 -26.66 7.08
C GLU A 47 5.90 -26.03 8.33
N SER A 48 6.03 -24.74 8.61
CA SER A 48 5.78 -23.63 7.69
C SER A 48 6.71 -22.49 8.08
N SER A 49 7.85 -22.43 7.38
CA SER A 49 8.57 -21.18 7.27
C SER A 49 7.64 -20.20 6.56
N GLY A 50 7.16 -19.19 7.27
CA GLY A 50 6.56 -17.98 6.69
C GLY A 50 7.57 -17.15 5.89
N ALA A 51 8.52 -17.81 5.23
CA ALA A 51 9.28 -17.26 4.14
C ALA A 51 8.30 -17.08 2.98
N MET A 52 7.82 -15.85 2.83
CA MET A 52 7.32 -15.37 1.54
C MET A 52 8.29 -15.89 0.48
N PRO A 53 7.84 -16.61 -0.56
CA PRO A 53 8.74 -17.03 -1.60
C PRO A 53 9.46 -15.77 -2.09
N SER A 54 10.79 -15.75 -2.02
CA SER A 54 11.58 -14.86 -2.86
C SER A 54 11.34 -15.33 -4.28
N VAL A 55 10.20 -14.92 -4.82
CA VAL A 55 9.89 -15.00 -6.22
C VAL A 55 10.94 -14.08 -6.84
N GLU A 56 11.96 -14.65 -7.48
CA GLU A 56 12.64 -13.92 -8.54
C GLU A 56 11.54 -13.49 -9.50
N GLU A 57 11.16 -12.22 -9.41
CA GLU A 57 9.94 -11.68 -9.97
C GLU A 57 10.14 -11.51 -11.48
N ASN A 58 10.06 -12.64 -12.19
CA ASN A 58 10.18 -12.74 -13.65
C ASN A 58 8.89 -12.27 -14.33
N TRP A 59 8.36 -11.13 -13.90
CA TRP A 59 7.19 -10.52 -14.50
C TRP A 59 7.62 -9.64 -15.68
N SER A 60 6.87 -9.69 -16.78
CA SER A 60 7.13 -8.82 -17.93
C SER A 60 6.76 -7.39 -17.57
N TYR A 61 7.78 -6.58 -17.25
CA TYR A 61 7.62 -5.16 -17.02
C TYR A 61 7.39 -4.42 -18.35
N GLU A 62 6.47 -3.47 -18.30
CA GLU A 62 6.37 -2.38 -19.26
C GLU A 62 6.98 -1.13 -18.62
N PHE A 63 7.34 -0.15 -19.45
CA PHE A 63 7.93 1.09 -18.95
C PHE A 63 6.97 2.26 -19.04
N LEU A 64 6.89 3.00 -17.95
CA LEU A 64 6.16 4.24 -17.79
C LEU A 64 7.17 5.37 -17.67
N ASP A 65 7.15 6.32 -18.61
CA ASP A 65 8.04 7.47 -18.59
C ASP A 65 7.30 8.65 -17.97
N TRP A 66 7.85 9.24 -16.91
CA TRP A 66 7.31 10.42 -16.23
C TRP A 66 8.46 11.40 -15.94
N GLY A 67 8.41 12.59 -16.55
CA GLY A 67 9.55 13.50 -16.54
C GLY A 67 10.80 12.85 -17.14
N GLU A 68 11.92 12.91 -16.40
CA GLU A 68 13.17 12.23 -16.75
C GLU A 68 13.29 10.82 -16.14
N HIS A 69 12.24 10.35 -15.45
CA HIS A 69 12.22 9.09 -14.73
C HIS A 69 11.49 8.00 -15.51
N ARG A 70 11.98 6.77 -15.40
CA ARG A 70 11.39 5.58 -16.03
C ARG A 70 11.03 4.55 -14.96
N PHE A 71 9.75 4.22 -14.88
CA PHE A 71 9.21 3.26 -13.93
C PHE A 71 8.87 1.95 -14.64
N GLY A 72 9.36 0.84 -14.10
CA GLY A 72 8.92 -0.50 -14.48
C GLY A 72 7.56 -0.77 -13.85
N VAL A 73 6.56 -1.04 -14.68
CA VAL A 73 5.17 -1.23 -14.26
C VAL A 73 4.54 -2.45 -14.93
N ARG A 74 3.49 -2.98 -14.30
CA ARG A 74 2.55 -3.90 -14.89
C ARG A 74 1.27 -3.14 -15.20
N LEU A 75 0.81 -3.19 -16.44
CA LEU A 75 -0.45 -2.53 -16.78
C LEU A 75 -1.63 -3.22 -16.08
N PRO A 76 -2.49 -2.47 -15.37
CA PRO A 76 -3.67 -3.01 -14.72
C PRO A 76 -4.63 -3.65 -15.74
N SER A 77 -5.25 -4.75 -15.32
CA SER A 77 -6.32 -5.39 -16.10
C SER A 77 -7.61 -4.56 -16.04
N GLN A 78 -8.55 -4.83 -16.95
CA GLN A 78 -9.90 -4.22 -16.91
C GLN A 78 -10.58 -4.40 -15.54
N GLN A 79 -10.40 -5.57 -14.92
CA GLN A 79 -10.93 -5.86 -13.59
C GLN A 79 -10.28 -4.98 -12.52
N ALA A 80 -8.94 -4.85 -12.55
CA ALA A 80 -8.20 -4.02 -11.60
C ALA A 80 -8.57 -2.54 -11.74
N LEU A 81 -8.72 -2.04 -12.98
CA LEU A 81 -9.18 -0.67 -13.23
C LEU A 81 -10.59 -0.43 -12.69
N THR A 82 -11.51 -1.37 -12.93
CA THR A 82 -12.89 -1.26 -12.45
C THR A 82 -12.93 -1.24 -10.91
N ALA A 83 -12.17 -2.13 -10.28
CA ALA A 83 -12.05 -2.17 -8.82
C ALA A 83 -11.44 -0.88 -8.26
N PHE A 84 -10.41 -0.34 -8.92
CA PHE A 84 -9.79 0.93 -8.53
C PHE A 84 -10.78 2.10 -8.61
N THR A 85 -11.54 2.23 -9.69
CA THR A 85 -12.57 3.27 -9.83
C THR A 85 -13.67 3.16 -8.78
N MET A 86 -14.07 1.94 -8.40
CA MET A 86 -15.03 1.73 -7.32
C MET A 86 -14.45 2.11 -5.95
N ALA A 87 -13.17 1.81 -5.73
CA ALA A 87 -12.47 2.08 -4.47
C ALA A 87 -12.14 3.56 -4.26
N THR A 88 -11.99 4.35 -5.33
CA THR A 88 -11.74 5.80 -5.27
C THR A 88 -13.02 6.64 -5.39
N GLY A 89 -14.19 6.01 -5.28
CA GLY A 89 -15.48 6.70 -5.33
C GLY A 89 -15.69 7.65 -4.13
N ALA A 90 -16.43 8.74 -4.36
CA ALA A 90 -16.65 9.81 -3.38
C ALA A 90 -17.30 9.36 -2.05
N TYR A 91 -17.96 8.20 -2.02
CA TYR A 91 -18.64 7.67 -0.84
C TYR A 91 -17.78 6.68 -0.04
N ILE A 92 -16.55 6.41 -0.47
CA ILE A 92 -15.62 5.54 0.25
C ILE A 92 -14.91 6.37 1.32
N PRO A 93 -14.81 5.89 2.58
CA PRO A 93 -14.03 6.55 3.62
C PRO A 93 -12.58 6.87 3.19
N PRO A 94 -12.00 8.04 3.53
CA PRO A 94 -10.67 8.44 3.05
C PRO A 94 -9.54 7.47 3.39
N ASP A 95 -9.60 6.84 4.57
CA ASP A 95 -8.65 5.81 5.01
C ASP A 95 -8.67 4.57 4.10
N ILE A 96 -9.87 4.16 3.68
CA ILE A 96 -10.04 3.04 2.75
C ILE A 96 -9.55 3.45 1.35
N GLN A 97 -9.83 4.67 0.90
CA GLN A 97 -9.32 5.16 -0.38
C GLN A 97 -7.80 5.15 -0.43
N GLN A 98 -7.14 5.64 0.62
CA GLN A 98 -5.69 5.64 0.73
C GLN A 98 -5.13 4.22 0.69
N ASN A 99 -5.68 3.31 1.49
CA ASN A 99 -5.22 1.91 1.53
C ASN A 99 -5.34 1.23 0.16
N MET A 100 -6.49 1.40 -0.51
CA MET A 100 -6.74 0.82 -1.83
C MET A 100 -5.82 1.42 -2.90
N SER A 101 -5.53 2.72 -2.82
CA SER A 101 -4.63 3.40 -3.74
C SER A 101 -3.18 2.94 -3.56
N SER A 102 -2.71 2.85 -2.31
CA SER A 102 -1.39 2.30 -2.00
C SER A 102 -1.25 0.84 -2.47
N ARG A 103 -2.28 0.00 -2.24
CA ARG A 103 -2.27 -1.40 -2.70
C ARG A 103 -2.31 -1.53 -4.21
N PHE A 104 -3.05 -0.65 -4.89
CA PHE A 104 -3.07 -0.61 -6.34
C PHE A 104 -1.66 -0.35 -6.88
N ILE A 105 -0.94 0.62 -6.33
CA ILE A 105 0.42 0.94 -6.78
C ILE A 105 1.41 -0.18 -6.47
N TYR A 106 1.38 -0.73 -5.26
CA TYR A 106 2.24 -1.86 -4.89
C TYR A 106 2.13 -3.04 -5.86
N ASN A 107 0.91 -3.35 -6.33
CA ASN A 107 0.68 -4.47 -7.24
C ASN A 107 1.06 -4.20 -8.71
N HIS A 108 1.23 -2.94 -9.09
CA HIS A 108 1.45 -2.54 -10.48
C HIS A 108 2.80 -1.88 -10.73
N PHE A 109 3.57 -1.58 -9.68
CA PHE A 109 4.94 -1.10 -9.80
C PHE A 109 5.93 -2.24 -9.56
N SER A 110 7.03 -2.24 -10.29
CA SER A 110 8.17 -3.09 -9.92
C SER A 110 8.65 -2.70 -8.51
N PRO A 111 9.22 -3.63 -7.73
CA PRO A 111 9.70 -3.32 -6.39
C PRO A 111 10.70 -2.16 -6.37
N GLN A 112 11.58 -2.09 -7.37
CA GLN A 112 12.56 -1.02 -7.51
C GLN A 112 11.90 0.34 -7.79
N SER A 113 10.94 0.37 -8.72
CA SER A 113 10.21 1.58 -9.07
C SER A 113 9.32 2.08 -7.94
N TYR A 114 8.68 1.16 -7.20
CA TYR A 114 7.89 1.50 -6.02
C TYR A 114 8.76 2.12 -4.92
N LEU A 115 9.87 1.46 -4.57
CA LEU A 115 10.78 1.96 -3.55
C LEU A 115 11.36 3.31 -3.94
N PHE A 116 11.79 3.48 -5.19
CA PHE A 116 12.30 4.75 -5.70
C PHE A 116 11.27 5.87 -5.56
N LEU A 117 10.03 5.64 -6.00
CA LEU A 117 8.94 6.61 -5.89
C LEU A 117 8.69 7.00 -4.43
N MET A 118 8.57 6.02 -3.53
CA MET A 118 8.31 6.29 -2.12
C MET A 118 9.47 7.03 -1.45
N MET A 119 10.73 6.68 -1.76
CA MET A 119 11.90 7.37 -1.20
C MET A 119 11.95 8.84 -1.62
N ARG A 120 11.65 9.15 -2.89
CA ARG A 120 11.61 10.54 -3.37
C ARG A 120 10.47 11.34 -2.74
N LEU A 121 9.27 10.75 -2.66
CA LEU A 121 8.13 11.40 -2.01
C LEU A 121 8.32 11.64 -0.50
N MET A 122 9.19 10.88 0.15
CA MET A 122 9.54 11.07 1.56
C MET A 122 10.67 12.09 1.77
N ASP A 123 11.37 12.52 0.73
CA ASP A 123 12.40 13.57 0.85
C ASP A 123 11.72 14.95 0.86
N PRO A 124 11.72 15.67 1.99
CA PRO A 124 11.07 16.98 2.08
C PRO A 124 11.78 18.06 1.25
N ASN A 125 12.97 17.77 0.71
CA ASN A 125 13.74 18.69 -0.13
C ASN A 125 13.61 18.37 -1.63
N ASP A 126 12.90 17.30 -2.00
CA ASP A 126 12.66 16.97 -3.39
C ASP A 126 11.64 17.96 -3.98
N VAL A 127 12.06 18.70 -5.01
CA VAL A 127 11.22 19.69 -5.69
C VAL A 127 10.48 19.10 -6.89
N GLU A 128 10.88 17.91 -7.36
CA GLU A 128 10.26 17.23 -8.50
C GLU A 128 9.12 16.32 -8.02
N PHE A 129 9.31 15.62 -6.90
CA PHE A 129 8.33 14.68 -6.35
C PHE A 129 7.46 15.37 -5.28
N THR A 130 6.28 15.82 -5.70
CA THR A 130 5.31 16.54 -4.86
C THR A 130 4.12 15.65 -4.49
N GLU A 131 3.18 16.20 -3.72
CA GLU A 131 1.91 15.55 -3.38
C GLU A 131 1.09 15.14 -4.62
N ASP A 132 1.21 15.87 -5.73
CA ASP A 132 0.50 15.60 -6.98
C ASP A 132 1.15 14.49 -7.80
N THR A 133 2.46 14.25 -7.63
CA THR A 133 3.23 13.27 -8.41
C THR A 133 2.62 11.86 -8.34
N PHE A 134 2.07 11.49 -7.17
CA PHE A 134 1.39 10.21 -7.02
C PHE A 134 0.19 10.10 -7.96
N GLY A 135 -0.67 11.13 -7.99
CA GLY A 135 -1.85 11.17 -8.83
C GLY A 135 -1.50 11.15 -10.32
N ASP A 136 -0.47 11.89 -10.72
CA ASP A 136 0.00 11.97 -12.10
C ASP A 136 0.50 10.62 -12.61
N ILE A 137 1.31 9.93 -11.81
CA ILE A 137 1.86 8.62 -12.17
C ILE A 137 0.75 7.57 -12.26
N VAL A 138 -0.20 7.56 -11.32
CA VAL A 138 -1.37 6.66 -11.36
C VAL A 138 -2.20 6.93 -12.61
N ARG A 139 -2.45 8.20 -12.92
CA ARG A 139 -3.20 8.61 -14.10
C ARG A 139 -2.54 8.08 -15.38
N LEU A 140 -1.24 8.29 -15.53
CA LEU A 140 -0.47 7.82 -16.69
C LEU A 140 -0.51 6.29 -16.83
N LEU A 141 -0.43 5.57 -15.69
CA LEU A 141 -0.58 4.11 -15.67
C LEU A 141 -1.96 3.66 -16.18
N VAL A 142 -3.02 4.32 -15.72
CA VAL A 142 -4.41 4.02 -16.13
C VAL A 142 -4.63 4.33 -17.61
N GLU A 143 -4.10 5.46 -18.10
CA GLU A 143 -4.18 5.85 -19.51
C GLU A 143 -3.50 4.80 -20.41
N LYS A 144 -2.25 4.43 -20.13
CA LYS A 144 -1.55 3.37 -20.88
C LYS A 144 -2.29 2.03 -20.86
N ALA A 145 -2.85 1.66 -19.71
CA ALA A 145 -3.64 0.44 -19.59
C ALA A 145 -4.90 0.49 -20.45
N GLY A 146 -5.60 1.63 -20.45
CA GLY A 146 -6.78 1.86 -21.29
C GLY A 146 -6.48 1.70 -22.78
N GLU A 147 -5.38 2.31 -23.26
CA GLU A 147 -4.93 2.18 -24.65
C GLU A 147 -4.68 0.72 -25.05
N LYS A 148 -3.96 -0.03 -24.20
CA LYS A 148 -3.70 -1.44 -24.44
C LYS A 148 -4.99 -2.27 -24.48
N LEU A 149 -5.91 -2.03 -23.56
CA LEU A 149 -7.19 -2.75 -23.52
C LEU A 149 -8.04 -2.48 -24.75
N VAL A 150 -8.08 -1.23 -25.24
CA VAL A 150 -8.76 -0.86 -26.49
C VAL A 150 -8.10 -1.54 -27.70
N ALA A 151 -6.78 -1.56 -27.76
CA ALA A 151 -6.03 -2.24 -28.82
C ALA A 151 -6.31 -3.75 -28.84
N GLU A 152 -6.29 -4.41 -27.67
CA GLU A 152 -6.61 -5.82 -27.53
C GLU A 152 -8.06 -6.14 -27.90
N ALA A 153 -9.02 -5.33 -27.47
CA ALA A 153 -10.43 -5.50 -27.82
C ALA A 153 -10.65 -5.38 -29.33
N THR A 154 -10.00 -4.41 -29.98
CA THR A 154 -10.06 -4.20 -31.42
C THR A 154 -9.43 -5.39 -32.17
N ALA A 155 -8.28 -5.89 -31.71
CA ALA A 155 -7.64 -7.06 -32.29
C ALA A 155 -8.53 -8.30 -32.18
N ARG A 156 -9.13 -8.55 -31.01
CA ARG A 156 -10.07 -9.65 -30.80
C ARG A 156 -11.29 -9.55 -31.73
N ALA A 157 -11.89 -8.36 -31.85
CA ALA A 157 -13.03 -8.14 -32.73
C ALA A 157 -12.72 -8.45 -34.21
N LYS A 158 -11.54 -8.04 -34.70
CA LYS A 158 -11.08 -8.35 -36.07
C LYS A 158 -10.92 -9.86 -36.29
N VAL A 159 -10.32 -10.56 -35.32
CA VAL A 159 -10.16 -12.03 -35.38
C VAL A 159 -11.52 -12.72 -35.40
N THR A 160 -12.45 -12.31 -34.53
CA THR A 160 -13.81 -12.88 -34.51
C THR A 160 -14.58 -12.62 -35.80
N ALA A 161 -14.47 -11.42 -36.38
CA ALA A 161 -15.09 -11.10 -37.66
C ALA A 161 -14.52 -11.95 -38.81
N ALA A 162 -13.20 -12.12 -38.87
CA ALA A 162 -12.54 -12.96 -39.86
C ALA A 162 -12.91 -14.45 -39.71
N GLN A 163 -13.09 -14.93 -38.48
CA GLN A 163 -13.55 -16.30 -38.21
C GLN A 163 -15.01 -16.52 -38.61
N ARG A 164 -15.89 -15.54 -38.37
CA ARG A 164 -17.30 -15.60 -38.79
C ARG A 164 -17.45 -15.59 -40.32
N ALA A 165 -16.64 -14.81 -41.02
CA ALA A 165 -16.65 -14.76 -42.49
C ALA A 165 -16.13 -16.04 -43.17
N ARG A 166 -15.46 -16.93 -42.42
CA ARG A 166 -14.90 -18.20 -42.93
C ARG A 166 -15.79 -19.42 -42.70
N LYS A 167 -16.90 -19.28 -41.97
CA LYS A 167 -17.82 -20.40 -41.70
C LYS A 167 -18.88 -20.44 -42.81
N PRO A 168 -18.94 -21.51 -43.64
CA PRO A 168 -19.85 -21.62 -44.78
C PRO A 168 -21.31 -21.75 -44.36
#